data_AF-A0A1Q9RBW1-F1
#
_entry.id   AF-A0A1Q9RBW1-F1
#
_cell.length_a   1.000
_cell.length_b   1.000
_cell.length_c   1.000
_cell.angle_alpha   90.00
_cell.angle_beta   90.00
_cell.angle_gamma   90.00
#
_symmetry.space_group_name_H-M   'P 1'
#
loop_
_entity.id
_entity.type
_entity.pdbx_description
1 polymer ?
#
loop_
_entity_poly.entity_id
_entity_poly.type
_entity_poly.pdbx_seq_one_letter_code
_entity_poly.pdbx_strand_id
1 'polypeptide(L)' 'MTKDELRAELERQEQRFKEVYGGEVTTYAAQPEPERKPWRKRATVMDQVFAEELRKMEQEKDEKTEEP' A
#
# COMPACT_ATOMS: atom_id res chain seq x y z
N MET A 1 27.09 -29.74 -6.30
CA MET A 1 25.99 -28.80 -6.05
C MET A 1 25.83 -27.92 -7.27
N THR A 2 25.07 -28.42 -8.23
CA THR A 2 24.60 -27.60 -9.35
C THR A 2 23.39 -26.78 -8.90
N LYS A 3 23.10 -25.70 -9.62
CA LYS A 3 21.94 -24.84 -9.32
C LYS A 3 20.62 -25.62 -9.36
N ASP A 4 20.54 -26.63 -10.23
CA ASP A 4 19.33 -27.42 -10.44
C ASP A 4 19.11 -28.41 -9.29
N GLU A 5 20.18 -29.04 -8.79
CA GLU A 5 20.14 -29.87 -7.57
C GLU A 5 19.65 -29.08 -6.35
N LEU A 6 20.16 -27.84 -6.18
CA LEU A 6 19.77 -26.98 -5.06
C LEU A 6 18.30 -26.56 -5.12
N ARG A 7 17.77 -26.29 -6.34
CA ARG A 7 16.34 -25.97 -6.49
C ARG A 7 15.47 -27.18 -6.15
N ALA A 8 15.84 -28.37 -6.61
CA ALA A 8 15.08 -29.59 -6.34
C ALA A 8 15.08 -29.94 -4.84
N GLU A 9 16.19 -29.73 -4.14
CA GLU A 9 16.26 -29.96 -2.70
C GLU A 9 15.41 -28.94 -1.90
N LEU A 10 15.43 -27.67 -2.29
CA LEU A 10 14.63 -26.63 -1.64
C LEU A 10 13.13 -26.87 -1.81
N GLU A 11 12.70 -27.27 -3.02
CA GLU A 11 11.29 -27.61 -3.31
C GLU A 11 10.79 -28.79 -2.45
N ARG A 12 11.63 -29.82 -2.27
CA ARG A 12 11.33 -30.96 -1.39
C ARG A 12 11.19 -30.56 0.07
N GLN A 13 12.03 -29.63 0.53
CA GLN A 13 11.98 -29.11 1.89
C GLN A 13 10.71 -28.28 2.11
N GLU A 14 10.36 -27.43 1.15
CA GLU A 14 9.12 -26.65 1.18
C GLU A 14 7.88 -27.56 1.25
N GLN A 15 7.80 -28.58 0.40
CA GLN A 15 6.68 -29.51 0.37
C GLN A 15 6.55 -30.27 1.69
N ARG A 16 7.66 -30.79 2.22
CA ARG A 16 7.68 -31.49 3.51
C ARG A 16 7.26 -30.56 4.66
N PHE A 17 7.69 -29.31 4.64
CA PHE A 17 7.34 -28.34 5.68
C PHE A 17 5.84 -28.03 5.68
N LYS A 18 5.23 -27.86 4.50
CA LYS A 18 3.79 -27.65 4.35
C LYS A 18 2.98 -28.89 4.75
N GLU A 19 3.36 -30.07 4.29
CA GLU A 19 2.57 -31.31 4.50
C GLU A 19 2.73 -31.90 5.90
N VAL A 20 3.94 -31.92 6.45
CA VAL A 20 4.23 -32.61 7.72
C VAL A 20 4.03 -31.71 8.92
N TYR A 21 4.45 -30.44 8.81
CA TYR A 21 4.45 -29.52 9.94
C TYR A 21 3.33 -28.49 9.88
N GLY A 22 2.57 -28.44 8.77
CA GLY A 22 1.47 -27.49 8.58
C GLY A 22 1.92 -26.02 8.65
N GLY A 23 3.21 -25.76 8.42
CA GLY A 23 3.77 -24.42 8.54
C GLY A 23 3.48 -23.56 7.31
N GLU A 24 3.21 -22.28 7.52
CA GLU A 24 3.08 -21.29 6.45
C GLU A 24 4.45 -20.83 5.99
N VAL A 25 4.69 -20.83 4.67
CA VAL A 25 5.93 -20.35 4.06
C VAL A 25 5.76 -18.88 3.71
N THR A 26 6.47 -18.00 4.43
CA THR A 26 6.46 -16.55 4.17
C THR A 26 7.45 -16.20 3.08
N THR A 27 6.94 -15.92 1.88
CA THR A 27 7.76 -15.45 0.75
C THR A 27 8.00 -13.94 0.87
N TYR A 28 9.24 -13.51 1.15
CA TYR A 28 9.63 -12.10 1.24
C TYR A 28 9.74 -11.37 -0.12
N ALA A 29 9.14 -11.92 -1.17
CA ALA A 29 9.09 -11.22 -2.46
C ALA A 29 8.16 -10.01 -2.35
N ALA A 30 8.58 -8.87 -2.89
CA ALA A 30 7.70 -7.72 -3.01
C ALA A 30 6.48 -8.10 -3.86
N GLN A 31 5.27 -7.75 -3.40
CA GLN A 31 4.08 -7.91 -4.22
C GLN A 31 4.20 -7.01 -5.45
N PRO A 32 3.89 -7.50 -6.66
CA PRO A 32 3.91 -6.67 -7.84
C PRO A 32 2.91 -5.52 -7.68
N GLU A 33 3.29 -4.32 -8.15
CA GLU A 33 2.38 -3.19 -8.18
C GLU A 33 1.15 -3.54 -9.02
N PRO A 34 -0.07 -3.13 -8.61
CA PRO A 34 -1.27 -3.41 -9.37
C PRO A 34 -1.19 -2.75 -10.75
N GLU A 35 -1.55 -3.50 -11.80
CA GLU A 35 -1.49 -3.04 -13.20
C GLU A 35 -2.26 -1.75 -13.46
N ARG A 36 -3.29 -1.49 -12.65
CA ARG A 36 -4.12 -0.29 -12.73
C ARG A 36 -4.18 0.39 -11.37
N LYS A 37 -3.99 1.71 -11.38
CA LYS A 37 -4.18 2.53 -10.18
C LYS A 37 -5.59 2.30 -9.63
N PRO A 38 -5.76 2.23 -8.29
CA PRO A 38 -7.08 2.16 -7.67
C PRO A 38 -7.96 3.30 -8.18
N TRP A 39 -9.22 3.00 -8.49
CA TRP A 39 -10.17 4.03 -8.92
C TRP A 39 -10.26 5.13 -7.88
N ARG A 40 -10.01 6.38 -8.29
CA ARG A 40 -10.21 7.56 -7.44
C ARG A 40 -11.45 8.30 -7.89
N LYS A 41 -12.35 8.61 -6.95
CA LYS A 41 -13.52 9.44 -7.21
C LYS A 41 -13.05 10.84 -7.63
N ARG A 42 -13.60 11.37 -8.73
CA ARG A 42 -13.41 12.78 -9.10
C ARG A 42 -14.14 13.66 -8.09
N ALA A 43 -13.49 14.72 -7.63
CA ALA A 43 -14.12 15.71 -6.76
C ALA A 43 -15.37 16.27 -7.45
N THR A 44 -16.49 16.28 -6.72
CA THR A 44 -17.74 16.90 -7.17
C THR A 44 -17.65 18.42 -7.03
N VAL A 45 -18.58 19.16 -7.65
CA VAL A 45 -18.65 20.63 -7.50
C VAL A 45 -18.80 21.02 -6.03
N MET A 46 -19.57 20.26 -5.24
CA MET A 46 -19.75 20.52 -3.81
C MET A 46 -18.45 20.30 -3.03
N ASP A 47 -17.66 19.28 -3.40
CA ASP A 47 -16.35 19.04 -2.77
C ASP A 47 -15.36 20.18 -3.05
N GLN A 48 -15.45 20.79 -4.24
CA GLN A 48 -14.63 21.95 -4.60
C GLN A 48 -15.01 23.19 -3.79
N VAL A 49 -16.30 23.52 -3.72
CA VAL A 49 -16.79 24.65 -2.92
C VAL A 49 -16.43 24.48 -1.45
N PHE A 50 -16.59 23.28 -0.91
CA PHE A 50 -16.22 22.99 0.48
C PHE A 50 -14.72 23.18 0.74
N ALA A 51 -13.87 22.73 -0.18
CA ALA A 51 -12.42 22.94 -0.07
C ALA A 51 -12.03 24.42 -0.18
N GLU A 52 -12.74 25.21 -0.98
CA GLU A 52 -12.54 26.67 -1.07
C GLU A 52 -12.96 27.39 0.21
N GLU A 53 -14.09 27.02 0.80
CA GLU A 53 -14.56 27.60 2.08
C GLU A 53 -13.59 27.27 3.23
N LEU A 54 -13.09 26.03 3.30
CA LEU A 54 -12.06 25.67 4.28
C LEU A 54 -10.81 26.55 4.16
N ARG A 55 -10.33 26.79 2.93
CA ARG A 55 -9.18 27.66 2.69
C ARG A 55 -9.41 29.10 3.13
N LYS A 56 -10.61 29.66 2.88
CA LYS A 56 -10.96 31.01 3.34
C LYS A 56 -10.95 31.09 4.86
N MET A 57 -11.55 30.10 5.53
CA MET A 57 -11.57 30.04 7.00
C MET A 57 -10.16 29.88 7.60
N GLU A 58 -9.27 29.13 6.94
CA GLU A 58 -7.85 29.04 7.33
C GLU A 58 -7.15 30.40 7.19
N GLN A 59 -7.31 31.08 6.06
CA GLN A 59 -6.76 32.42 5.85
C GLN A 59 -7.26 33.44 6.88
N GLU A 60 -8.57 33.49 7.13
CA GLU A 60 -9.13 34.39 8.15
C GLU A 60 -8.64 34.09 9.57
N LYS A 61 -8.31 32.83 9.87
CA LYS A 61 -7.73 32.43 11.16
C LYS A 61 -6.28 32.88 11.27
N ASP A 62 -5.50 32.71 10.20
CA ASP A 62 -4.11 33.12 10.16
C ASP A 62 -4.02 34.66 10.27
N GLU A 63 -4.85 35.40 9.52
CA GLU A 63 -4.95 36.87 9.61
C GLU A 63 -5.31 37.34 11.03
N LYS A 64 -6.30 36.71 11.70
CA LYS A 64 -6.65 37.03 13.10
C LYS A 64 -5.57 36.64 14.11
N THR A 65 -4.70 35.71 13.76
CA THR A 65 -3.58 35.30 14.62
C THR A 65 -2.36 36.22 14.42
N GLU A 66 -2.25 36.84 13.24
CA GLU A 66 -1.22 37.83 12.92
C GLU A 66 -1.55 39.27 13.37
N GLU A 67 -2.82 39.59 13.68
CA GLU A 67 -3.20 40.85 14.33
C GLU A 67 -2.91 40.82 15.87
N PRO A 68 -2.05 41.72 16.41
CA PRO A 68 -1.67 41.75 17.83
C PRO A 68 -2.67 42.47 18.75
#